data_AF-A0A2V9R3C5-F1
#
_entry.id   AF-A0A2V9R3C5-F1
#
_cell.length_a   1.000
_cell.length_b   1.000
_cell.length_c   1.000
_cell.angle_alpha   90.00
_cell.angle_beta   90.00
_cell.angle_gamma   90.00
#
_symmetry.space_group_name_H-M   'P 1'
#
loop_
_entity.id
_entity.type
_entity.pdbx_description
1 polymer ?
#
loop_
_entity_poly.entity_id
_entity_poly.type
_entity_poly.pdbx_seq_one_letter_code
_entity_poly.pdbx_strand_id
1 'polypeptide(L)'
;MFGASFPSLSFHQIHAEGRAAELMKSALKLDSSLSEPHYYLGNQALQRRNLKEAMYHLEAGAGLNPNSSKFHYALARDYRRLGRVQEAAKEVERYHKLKAAEEKSVPGISAVVMKN
;
A
#
# COMPACT_ATOMS: atom_id res chain seq x y z
N MET A 1 30.77 31.37 -0.32
CA MET A 1 29.31 31.21 -0.60
C MET A 1 29.22 30.82 -2.06
N PHE A 2 28.93 29.58 -2.46
CA PHE A 2 27.66 28.87 -2.33
C PHE A 2 27.89 27.35 -2.25
N GLY A 3 27.41 26.71 -1.19
CA GLY A 3 27.36 25.26 -1.09
C GLY A 3 26.18 24.73 -1.89
N ALA A 4 26.43 24.31 -3.13
CA ALA A 4 25.45 23.58 -3.92
C ALA A 4 25.35 22.15 -3.38
N SER A 5 24.34 21.88 -2.55
CA SER A 5 23.93 20.51 -2.21
C SER A 5 23.35 19.84 -3.46
N PHE A 6 24.16 19.00 -4.11
CA PHE A 6 23.69 18.12 -5.18
C PHE A 6 22.72 17.07 -4.61
N PRO A 7 21.49 16.92 -5.10
CA PRO A 7 20.61 15.83 -4.68
C PRO A 7 21.05 14.53 -5.38
N SER A 8 22.15 13.94 -4.93
CA SER A 8 22.69 12.67 -5.48
C SER A 8 21.82 11.44 -5.16
N LEU A 9 20.75 11.61 -4.37
CA LEU A 9 19.82 10.54 -4.00
C LEU A 9 18.64 10.34 -4.98
N SER A 10 18.47 11.15 -6.03
CA SER A 10 17.23 11.12 -6.85
C SER A 10 17.28 10.25 -8.11
N PHE A 11 18.43 10.04 -8.76
CA PHE A 11 18.43 9.40 -10.09
C PHE A 11 18.29 7.87 -10.04
N HIS A 12 18.88 7.23 -9.02
CA HIS A 12 18.84 5.78 -8.86
C HIS A 12 17.46 5.28 -8.42
N GLN A 13 16.78 6.06 -7.58
CA GLN A 13 15.45 5.75 -7.06
C GLN A 13 14.41 5.80 -8.18
N ILE A 14 14.42 6.87 -9.00
CA ILE A 14 13.44 7.09 -10.08
C ILE A 14 13.53 6.00 -11.15
N HIS A 15 14.74 5.53 -11.50
CA HIS A 15 14.92 4.44 -12.46
C HIS A 15 14.60 3.04 -11.89
N ALA A 16 14.83 2.82 -10.60
CA ALA A 16 14.50 1.55 -9.95
C ALA A 16 12.97 1.38 -9.80
N GLU A 17 12.27 2.46 -9.43
CA GLU A 17 10.81 2.46 -9.28
C GLU A 17 10.08 2.22 -10.60
N GLY A 18 10.61 2.72 -11.72
CA GLY A 18 10.06 2.44 -13.06
C GLY A 18 10.16 0.96 -13.44
N ARG A 19 11.32 0.34 -13.25
CA ARG A 19 11.54 -1.09 -13.58
C ARG A 19 10.72 -2.01 -12.69
N ALA A 20 10.64 -1.72 -11.39
CA ALA A 20 9.85 -2.52 -10.46
C ALA A 20 8.35 -2.49 -10.79
N ALA A 21 7.82 -1.33 -11.20
CA ALA A 21 6.44 -1.22 -11.65
C ALA A 21 6.16 -2.06 -12.91
N GLU A 22 7.07 -2.05 -13.89
CA GLU A 22 6.92 -2.87 -15.10
C GLU A 22 6.98 -4.38 -14.82
N LEU A 23 7.82 -4.80 -13.86
CA LEU A 23 7.84 -6.18 -13.39
C LEU A 23 6.50 -6.57 -12.74
N MET A 24 5.92 -5.69 -11.90
CA MET A 24 4.63 -5.96 -11.28
C MET A 24 3.48 -6.00 -12.29
N LYS A 25 3.48 -5.14 -13.31
CA LYS A 25 2.53 -5.23 -14.41
C LYS A 25 2.67 -6.52 -15.21
N SER A 26 3.91 -6.97 -15.43
CA SER A 26 4.18 -8.25 -16.11
C SER A 26 3.72 -9.43 -15.27
N ALA A 27 3.91 -9.37 -13.95
CA ALA A 27 3.39 -10.37 -13.02
C ALA A 27 1.86 -10.45 -13.09
N LEU A 28 1.16 -9.31 -13.13
CA LEU A 28 -0.30 -9.28 -13.29
C LEU A 28 -0.80 -9.81 -14.65
N LYS A 29 0.02 -9.72 -15.71
CA LYS A 29 -0.29 -10.33 -17.01
C LYS A 29 -0.15 -11.85 -16.99
N LEU A 30 0.78 -12.37 -16.19
CA LEU A 30 1.00 -13.81 -16.03
C LEU A 30 -0.03 -14.42 -15.07
N ASP A 31 -0.29 -13.73 -13.97
CA ASP A 31 -1.27 -14.11 -12.96
C ASP A 31 -1.97 -12.87 -12.40
N SER A 32 -3.21 -12.68 -12.86
CA SER A 32 -4.08 -11.60 -12.43
C SER A 32 -4.66 -11.79 -11.02
N SER A 33 -4.46 -12.96 -10.39
CA SER A 33 -4.97 -13.25 -9.04
C SER A 33 -4.05 -12.76 -7.93
N LEU A 34 -2.87 -12.24 -8.27
CA LEU A 34 -1.87 -11.78 -7.30
C LEU A 34 -2.24 -10.44 -6.68
N SER A 35 -2.50 -10.41 -5.37
CA SER A 35 -2.78 -9.17 -4.65
C SER A 35 -1.54 -8.29 -4.44
N GLU A 36 -0.35 -8.89 -4.31
CA GLU A 36 0.91 -8.19 -4.00
C GLU A 36 1.32 -7.14 -5.04
N PRO A 37 1.31 -7.45 -6.35
CA PRO A 37 1.58 -6.48 -7.41
C PRO A 37 0.62 -5.29 -7.38
N HIS A 38 -0.66 -5.53 -7.09
CA HIS A 38 -1.67 -4.48 -6.91
C HIS A 38 -1.32 -3.56 -5.73
N TYR A 39 -0.86 -4.10 -4.60
CA TYR A 39 -0.40 -3.29 -3.48
C TYR A 39 0.81 -2.41 -3.85
N TYR A 40 1.79 -2.98 -4.56
CA TYR A 40 2.99 -2.28 -4.98
C TYR A 40 2.68 -1.12 -5.95
N LEU A 41 1.90 -1.41 -7.00
CA LEU A 41 1.48 -0.41 -7.99
C LEU A 41 0.62 0.69 -7.35
N GLY A 42 -0.26 0.34 -6.41
CA GLY A 42 -1.05 1.32 -5.66
C GLY A 42 -0.19 2.27 -4.82
N ASN A 43 0.80 1.74 -4.09
CA ASN A 43 1.75 2.56 -3.33
C ASN A 43 2.61 3.45 -4.22
N GLN A 44 3.04 2.95 -5.38
CA GLN A 44 3.80 3.75 -6.33
C GLN A 44 2.95 4.90 -6.89
N ALA A 45 1.71 4.62 -7.26
CA ALA A 45 0.76 5.64 -7.71
C ALA A 45 0.54 6.71 -6.63
N LEU A 46 0.55 6.33 -5.35
CA LEU A 46 0.47 7.28 -4.23
C LEU A 46 1.69 8.19 -4.09
N GLN A 47 2.88 7.65 -4.28
CA GLN A 47 4.11 8.44 -4.30
C GLN A 47 4.08 9.47 -5.43
N ARG A 48 3.54 9.07 -6.59
CA ARG A 48 3.29 9.93 -7.75
C ARG A 48 2.10 10.89 -7.57
N ARG A 49 1.43 10.86 -6.42
CA ARG A 49 0.19 11.62 -6.12
C ARG A 49 -0.97 11.32 -7.09
N ASN A 50 -0.90 10.21 -7.84
CA ASN A 50 -1.97 9.74 -8.69
C ASN A 50 -2.97 8.91 -7.87
N LEU A 51 -3.85 9.60 -7.14
CA LEU A 51 -4.83 8.97 -6.25
C LEU A 51 -5.83 8.07 -6.99
N LYS A 52 -6.14 8.38 -8.25
CA LYS A 52 -7.08 7.57 -9.06
C LYS A 52 -6.51 6.20 -9.37
N GLU A 53 -5.26 6.16 -9.85
CA GLU A 53 -4.56 4.91 -10.16
C GLU A 53 -4.25 4.11 -8.88
N ALA A 54 -3.93 4.80 -7.79
CA ALA A 54 -3.74 4.17 -6.50
C ALA A 54 -4.98 3.43 -6.02
N MET A 55 -6.13 4.10 -6.03
CA MET A 55 -7.41 3.49 -5.68
C MET A 55 -7.73 2.29 -6.56
N TYR A 56 -7.58 2.40 -7.88
CA TYR A 56 -7.85 1.30 -8.80
C TYR A 56 -7.05 0.04 -8.43
N HIS A 57 -5.74 0.19 -8.21
CA HIS A 57 -4.90 -0.94 -7.84
C HIS A 57 -5.20 -1.47 -6.44
N LEU A 58 -5.44 -0.60 -5.46
CA LEU A 58 -5.74 -1.01 -4.09
C LEU A 58 -7.11 -1.69 -3.95
N GLU A 59 -8.13 -1.22 -4.68
CA GLU A 59 -9.46 -1.85 -4.72
C GLU A 59 -9.41 -3.23 -5.38
N ALA A 60 -8.67 -3.35 -6.50
CA ALA A 60 -8.44 -4.65 -7.12
C ALA A 60 -7.72 -5.62 -6.18
N GLY A 61 -6.67 -5.15 -5.49
CA GLY A 61 -5.95 -5.94 -4.50
C GLY A 61 -6.80 -6.35 -3.30
N ALA A 62 -7.66 -5.44 -2.80
CA ALA A 62 -8.62 -5.72 -1.74
C ALA A 62 -9.71 -6.72 -2.17
N GLY A 63 -10.11 -6.70 -3.46
CA GLY A 63 -11.03 -7.70 -4.02
C GLY A 63 -10.41 -9.10 -4.08
N LEU A 64 -9.12 -9.19 -4.36
CA LEU A 64 -8.36 -10.45 -4.39
C LEU A 64 -8.06 -10.97 -2.98
N ASN A 65 -7.73 -10.09 -2.05
CA ASN A 65 -7.45 -10.44 -0.66
C ASN A 65 -8.22 -9.53 0.32
N PRO A 66 -9.52 -9.82 0.55
CA PRO A 66 -10.38 -9.00 1.40
C PRO A 66 -10.04 -9.10 2.89
N ASN A 67 -9.21 -10.08 3.28
CA ASN A 67 -8.81 -10.28 4.67
C ASN A 67 -7.52 -9.53 5.02
N SER A 68 -6.87 -8.89 4.06
CA SER A 68 -5.58 -8.26 4.29
C SER A 68 -5.73 -6.82 4.76
N SER A 69 -5.33 -6.57 6.00
CA SER A 69 -5.42 -5.26 6.66
C SER A 69 -4.66 -4.17 5.89
N LYS A 70 -3.57 -4.53 5.19
CA LYS A 70 -2.72 -3.60 4.44
C LYS A 70 -3.47 -2.82 3.33
N PHE A 71 -4.43 -3.45 2.65
CA PHE A 71 -5.20 -2.79 1.59
C PHE A 71 -6.18 -1.77 2.16
N HIS A 72 -6.90 -2.15 3.22
CA HIS A 72 -7.86 -1.26 3.88
C HIS A 72 -7.18 -0.03 4.51
N TYR A 73 -5.97 -0.20 5.08
CA TYR A 73 -5.18 0.94 5.55
C TYR A 73 -4.76 1.88 4.40
N ALA A 74 -4.33 1.31 3.26
CA ALA A 74 -3.94 2.09 2.10
C ALA A 74 -5.14 2.85 1.49
N LEU A 75 -6.29 2.19 1.33
CA LEU A 75 -7.54 2.81 0.86
C LEU A 75 -8.00 3.94 1.79
N ALA A 76 -7.96 3.73 3.11
CA ALA A 76 -8.27 4.77 4.09
C ALA A 76 -7.39 6.02 3.92
N ARG A 77 -6.07 5.82 3.73
CA ARG A 77 -5.12 6.91 3.51
C ARG A 77 -5.45 7.69 2.24
N ASP A 78 -5.88 7.00 1.19
CA ASP A 78 -6.19 7.58 -0.12
C ASP A 78 -7.50 8.35 -0.09
N TYR A 79 -8.54 7.76 0.50
CA TYR A 79 -9.81 8.43 0.74
C TYR A 79 -9.63 9.71 1.56
N ARG A 80 -8.77 9.69 2.58
CA ARG A 80 -8.46 10.90 3.37
C ARG A 80 -7.80 11.98 2.51
N ARG A 81 -6.92 11.62 1.58
CA ARG A 81 -6.28 12.58 0.65
C ARG A 81 -7.27 13.15 -0.37
N LEU A 82 -8.33 12.41 -0.70
CA LEU A 82 -9.41 12.85 -1.57
C LEU A 82 -10.50 13.66 -0.86
N GLY A 83 -10.40 13.87 0.46
CA GLY A 83 -11.45 14.51 1.25
C GLY A 83 -12.69 13.63 1.50
N ARG A 84 -12.63 12.35 1.13
CA ARG A 84 -13.69 11.35 1.32
C ARG A 84 -13.61 10.76 2.73
N VAL A 85 -13.88 11.61 3.72
CA VAL A 85 -13.65 11.29 5.14
C VAL A 85 -14.54 10.15 5.63
N GLN A 86 -15.78 10.04 5.15
CA GLN A 86 -16.70 8.97 5.55
C GLN A 86 -16.20 7.60 5.08
N GLU A 87 -15.75 7.51 3.83
CA GLU A 87 -15.18 6.29 3.26
C GLU A 87 -13.86 5.94 3.93
N ALA A 88 -13.01 6.94 4.21
CA ALA A 88 -11.79 6.73 4.97
C ALA A 88 -12.08 6.12 6.35
N ALA A 89 -13.08 6.63 7.08
CA ALA A 89 -13.46 6.10 8.39
C ALA A 89 -13.92 4.63 8.32
N LYS A 90 -14.73 4.28 7.31
CA LYS A 90 -15.17 2.90 7.09
C LYS A 90 -13.99 1.95 6.83
N GLU A 91 -13.04 2.37 6.01
CA GLU A 91 -11.85 1.57 5.71
C GLU A 91 -10.91 1.44 6.91
N VAL A 92 -10.77 2.49 7.73
CA VAL A 92 -10.03 2.42 9.00
C VAL A 92 -10.67 1.43 9.97
N GLU A 93 -11.99 1.43 10.09
CA GLU A 93 -12.69 0.46 10.95
C GLU A 93 -12.44 -0.98 10.50
N ARG A 94 -12.50 -1.24 9.18
CA ARG A 94 -12.16 -2.54 8.60
C ARG A 94 -10.71 -2.92 8.85
N TYR A 95 -9.78 -1.98 8.67
CA TYR A 95 -8.37 -2.18 9.00
C TYR A 95 -8.18 -2.64 10.45
N HIS A 96 -8.81 -1.98 11.42
CA HIS A 96 -8.68 -2.36 12.82
C HIS A 96 -9.27 -3.74 13.11
N LYS A 97 -10.43 -4.06 12.52
CA LYS A 97 -11.06 -5.39 12.65
C LYS A 97 -10.16 -6.49 12.08
N LEU A 98 -9.62 -6.28 10.88
CA LEU A 98 -8.75 -7.24 10.21
C LEU A 98 -7.40 -7.38 10.90
N LYS A 99 -6.77 -6.28 11.32
CA LYS A 99 -5.50 -6.32 12.06
C LYS A 99 -5.65 -7.13 13.36
N ALA A 100 -6.73 -6.92 14.11
CA ALA A 100 -7.01 -7.70 15.31
C ALA A 100 -7.27 -9.19 15.00
N ALA A 101 -7.83 -9.51 13.84
CA ALA A 101 -8.02 -10.88 13.39
C ALA A 101 -6.72 -11.54 12.91
N GLU A 102 -5.88 -10.82 12.15
CA GLU A 102 -4.54 -11.22 11.73
C GLU A 102 -3.63 -11.47 12.94
N GLU A 103 -3.66 -10.57 13.92
CA GLU A 103 -2.86 -10.70 15.14
C GLU A 103 -3.27 -11.93 15.98
N LYS A 104 -4.57 -12.23 16.05
CA LYS A 104 -5.08 -13.45 16.71
C LYS A 104 -4.79 -14.72 15.93
N SER A 105 -4.63 -14.64 14.61
CA SER A 105 -4.39 -15.81 13.76
C SER A 105 -2.90 -16.18 13.65
N VAL A 106 -1.99 -15.31 14.10
CA VAL A 106 -0.55 -15.60 14.21
C VAL A 106 -0.23 -16.06 15.65
N PRO A 107 -0.26 -17.37 15.96
CA PRO A 107 0.22 -17.87 17.24
C PRO A 107 1.75 -17.67 17.30
N GLY A 108 2.20 -16.55 17.87
CA GLY A 108 3.63 -16.36 18.14
C GLY A 108 4.11 -14.94 18.44
N ILE A 109 3.40 -13.89 18.01
CA ILE A 109 3.93 -12.51 18.13
C ILE A 109 3.26 -11.70 19.27
N SER A 110 1.98 -11.95 19.59
CA SER A 110 1.28 -11.21 20.65
C SER A 110 1.80 -11.46 22.07
N ALA A 111 2.61 -12.50 22.31
CA ALA A 111 3.18 -12.76 23.63
C ALA A 111 4.42 -11.92 23.96
N VAL A 112 5.07 -11.28 22.98
CA VAL A 112 6.36 -10.60 23.20
C VAL A 112 6.22 -9.11 23.51
N VAL A 113 5.16 -8.44 23.05
CA VAL A 113 5.07 -6.96 23.12
C VAL A 113 4.36 -6.44 24.39
N MET A 114 3.74 -7.31 25.20
CA MET A 114 3.00 -6.89 26.41
C MET A 114 3.80 -6.97 27.73
N LYS A 115 5.09 -7.30 27.70
CA LYS A 115 5.92 -7.32 28.91
C LYS A 115 7.25 -6.62 28.67
N ASN A 116 7.28 -5.32 28.95
CA ASN A 116 8.42 -4.61 29.53
C ASN A 116 7.99 -3.21 29.99
#